data_AF-A0A6P4HNF6-F1
#
_entry.id   AF-A0A6P4HNF6-F1
#
_cell.length_a   1.000
_cell.length_b   1.000
_cell.length_c   1.000
_cell.angle_alpha   90.00
_cell.angle_beta   90.00
_cell.angle_gamma   90.00
#
_symmetry.space_group_name_H-M   'P 1'
#
loop_
_entity.id
_entity.type
_entity.pdbx_description
1 polymer ?
#
loop_
_entity_poly.entity_id
_entity_poly.type
_entity_poly.pdbx_seq_one_letter_code
_entity_poly.pdbx_strand_id
1 'polypeptide(L)'
;MLDLQHPHGPVPGRDLRAYVHALESWVIGALAHFGIHGEVREGRVGVWVTDPKTGNEEKIAAIGVRVSRWVSWHGVAINLDPNMADFEGIVPCGIREFGVTSFRKLGLSTTMQELDHALAQSWANTFGSVPSALQEVAVTQDPD
;
A
#
# COMPACT_ATOMS: atom_id res chain seq x y z
N MET A 1 -10.56 -6.03 4.89
CA MET A 1 -11.68 -5.71 3.98
C MET A 1 -12.38 -4.48 4.54
N LEU A 2 -12.62 -3.45 3.73
CA LEU A 2 -13.22 -2.20 4.21
C LEU A 2 -14.55 -1.95 3.51
N ASP A 3 -15.59 -1.63 4.29
CA ASP A 3 -16.89 -1.19 3.77
C ASP A 3 -16.84 0.30 3.42
N LEU A 4 -16.67 0.61 2.15
CA LEU A 4 -16.57 1.96 1.64
C LEU A 4 -17.92 2.66 1.49
N GLN A 5 -19.05 2.09 1.94
CA GLN A 5 -20.32 2.83 1.97
C GLN A 5 -20.28 3.98 2.97
N HIS A 6 -19.56 3.78 4.07
CA HIS A 6 -19.47 4.69 5.19
C HIS A 6 -18.09 5.36 5.25
N PRO A 7 -17.98 6.55 5.87
CA PRO A 7 -16.69 7.18 6.11
C PRO A 7 -15.80 6.36 7.05
N HIS A 8 -14.48 6.44 6.87
CA HIS A 8 -13.46 5.84 7.74
C HIS A 8 -12.47 6.92 8.18
N GLY A 9 -12.68 7.44 9.40
CA GLY A 9 -11.95 8.60 9.89
C GLY A 9 -12.14 9.80 8.94
N PRO A 10 -11.06 10.41 8.40
CA PRO A 10 -11.15 11.49 7.43
C PRO A 10 -11.54 11.05 6.01
N VAL A 11 -11.55 9.74 5.71
CA VAL A 11 -11.85 9.23 4.36
C VAL A 11 -13.36 9.22 4.14
N PRO A 12 -13.90 9.94 3.13
CA PRO A 12 -15.32 9.97 2.85
C PRO A 12 -15.85 8.61 2.34
N GLY A 13 -17.10 8.32 2.65
CA GLY A 13 -17.82 7.17 2.10
C GLY A 13 -18.12 7.36 0.61
N ARG A 14 -18.20 6.25 -0.11
CA ARG A 14 -18.52 6.15 -1.55
C ARG A 14 -17.59 6.92 -2.48
N ASP A 15 -16.36 7.17 -2.05
CA ASP A 15 -15.33 7.80 -2.86
C ASP A 15 -14.11 6.87 -3.02
N LEU A 16 -14.04 6.23 -4.18
CA LEU A 16 -12.93 5.32 -4.50
C LEU A 16 -11.60 6.07 -4.66
N ARG A 17 -11.62 7.31 -5.15
CA ARG A 17 -10.39 8.08 -5.34
C ARG A 17 -9.83 8.50 -3.98
N ALA A 18 -10.68 8.98 -3.09
CA ALA A 18 -10.28 9.28 -1.72
C ALA A 18 -9.77 8.04 -0.98
N TYR A 19 -10.38 6.87 -1.20
CA TYR A 19 -9.88 5.61 -0.63
C TYR A 19 -8.48 5.23 -1.15
N VAL A 20 -8.23 5.35 -2.47
CA VAL A 20 -6.90 5.09 -3.04
C VAL A 20 -5.86 6.07 -2.51
N HIS A 21 -6.18 7.37 -2.44
CA HIS A 21 -5.28 8.37 -1.86
C HIS A 21 -5.03 8.14 -0.37
N ALA A 22 -6.03 7.66 0.37
CA ALA A 22 -5.84 7.27 1.76
C ALA A 22 -4.85 6.11 1.89
N LEU A 23 -4.94 5.09 1.03
CA LEU A 23 -3.94 4.00 1.01
C LEU A 23 -2.53 4.52 0.70
N GLU A 24 -2.40 5.48 -0.23
CA GLU A 24 -1.12 6.13 -0.52
C GLU A 24 -0.58 6.87 0.71
N SER A 25 -1.40 7.71 1.35
CA SER A 25 -1.02 8.44 2.56
C SER A 25 -0.66 7.51 3.72
N TRP A 26 -1.39 6.40 3.88
CA TRP A 26 -1.11 5.41 4.91
C TRP A 26 0.26 4.74 4.71
N VAL A 27 0.56 4.33 3.48
CA VAL A 27 1.87 3.74 3.16
C VAL A 27 2.98 4.78 3.34
N ILE A 28 2.78 6.02 2.89
CA ILE A 28 3.76 7.11 3.11
C ILE A 28 4.02 7.33 4.60
N GLY A 29 2.97 7.34 5.43
CA GLY A 29 3.09 7.42 6.88
C GLY A 29 3.96 6.30 7.45
N ALA A 30 3.73 5.06 7.01
CA ALA A 30 4.54 3.92 7.46
C ALA A 30 6.00 4.00 7.00
N LEU A 31 6.25 4.41 5.75
CA LEU A 31 7.60 4.59 5.21
C LEU A 31 8.42 5.62 5.99
N ALA A 32 7.78 6.68 6.48
CA ALA A 32 8.44 7.73 7.26
C ALA A 32 9.08 7.20 8.56
N HIS A 33 8.58 6.11 9.14
CA HIS A 33 9.17 5.47 10.33
C HIS A 33 10.58 4.91 10.06
N PHE A 34 10.90 4.65 8.79
CA PHE A 34 12.21 4.16 8.34
C PHE A 34 13.06 5.26 7.71
N GLY A 35 12.63 6.53 7.80
CA GLY A 35 13.29 7.66 7.15
C GLY A 35 13.15 7.66 5.62
N ILE A 36 12.23 6.87 5.06
CA ILE A 36 11.95 6.86 3.63
C ILE A 36 10.91 7.95 3.33
N HIS A 37 11.28 8.92 2.50
CA HIS A 37 10.37 9.95 2.01
C HIS A 37 9.57 9.44 0.80
N GLY A 38 8.36 8.95 1.06
CA GLY A 38 7.41 8.52 0.02
C GLY A 38 6.54 9.66 -0.51
N GLU A 39 6.20 9.61 -1.79
CA GLU A 39 5.40 10.63 -2.48
C GLU A 39 4.35 10.01 -3.40
N VAL A 40 3.25 10.74 -3.59
CA VAL A 40 2.28 10.47 -4.66
C VAL A 40 2.71 11.20 -5.92
N ARG A 41 2.48 10.59 -7.07
CA ARG A 41 2.74 11.18 -8.37
C ARG A 41 1.47 11.28 -9.19
N GLU A 42 1.23 12.45 -9.77
CA GLU A 42 0.06 12.68 -10.62
C GLU A 42 0.02 11.66 -11.76
N GLY A 43 -1.16 11.08 -12.00
CA GLY A 43 -1.37 10.05 -13.01
C GLY A 43 -0.71 8.69 -12.72
N ARG A 44 -0.03 8.52 -11.58
CA ARG A 44 0.80 7.35 -11.28
C ARG A 44 0.48 6.77 -9.89
N VAL A 45 -0.62 6.00 -9.82
CA VAL A 45 -1.10 5.36 -8.59
C VAL A 45 -0.03 4.52 -7.90
N GLY A 46 0.07 4.65 -6.58
CA GLY A 46 1.06 3.99 -5.73
C GLY A 46 2.03 4.98 -5.10
N VAL A 47 3.00 4.45 -4.34
CA VAL A 47 3.98 5.28 -3.63
C VAL A 47 5.33 5.21 -4.30
N TRP A 48 5.91 6.38 -4.50
CA TRP A 48 7.16 6.61 -5.21
C TRP A 48 8.18 7.23 -4.27
N VAL A 49 9.45 7.02 -4.55
CA VAL A 49 10.55 7.67 -3.85
C VAL A 49 11.54 8.22 -4.87
N THR A 50 12.29 9.24 -4.47
CA THR A 50 13.46 9.68 -5.23
C THR A 50 14.68 8.99 -4.67
N ASP A 51 15.39 8.20 -5.48
CA ASP A 51 16.63 7.56 -5.04
C ASP A 51 17.68 8.65 -4.74
N PRO A 52 18.21 8.73 -3.51
CA PRO A 52 19.15 9.79 -3.13
C PRO A 52 20.49 9.69 -3.85
N LYS A 53 20.84 8.53 -4.41
CA LYS A 53 22.11 8.32 -5.14
C LYS A 53 22.01 8.70 -6.60
N THR A 54 20.86 8.44 -7.23
CA THR A 54 20.68 8.62 -8.67
C THR A 54 19.79 9.80 -9.04
N GLY A 55 18.95 10.28 -8.11
CA GLY A 55 17.92 11.28 -8.35
C GLY A 55 16.71 10.75 -9.12
N ASN A 56 16.67 9.45 -9.43
CA ASN A 56 15.59 8.85 -10.22
C ASN A 56 14.35 8.60 -9.36
N GLU A 57 13.18 8.74 -9.99
CA GLU A 57 11.91 8.35 -9.39
C GLU A 57 11.70 6.85 -9.55
N GLU A 58 11.46 6.16 -8.43
CA GLU A 58 11.25 4.72 -8.41
C GLU A 58 10.06 4.36 -7.54
N LYS A 59 9.25 3.41 -8.01
CA LYS A 59 8.08 2.94 -7.26
C LYS A 59 8.51 1.99 -6.15
N ILE A 60 8.08 2.26 -4.91
CA ILE A 60 8.32 1.40 -3.75
C ILE A 60 7.07 0.59 -3.35
N ALA A 61 5.88 1.11 -3.64
CA ALA A 61 4.63 0.40 -3.38
C ALA A 61 3.63 0.50 -4.53
N ALA A 62 3.07 -0.64 -4.90
CA ALA A 62 1.95 -0.72 -5.83
C ALA A 62 0.62 -0.73 -5.06
N ILE A 63 -0.39 -0.08 -5.62
CA ILE A 63 -1.76 -0.08 -5.09
C ILE A 63 -2.68 -0.55 -6.20
N GLY A 64 -3.39 -1.64 -5.92
CA GLY A 64 -4.36 -2.24 -6.80
C GLY A 64 -5.53 -2.70 -5.96
N VAL A 65 -6.67 -2.03 -6.11
CA VAL A 65 -7.89 -2.37 -5.38
C VAL A 65 -9.00 -2.70 -6.36
N ARG A 66 -9.84 -3.65 -5.97
CA ARG A 66 -11.13 -3.88 -6.62
C ARG A 66 -12.21 -3.66 -5.59
N VAL A 67 -13.32 -3.06 -6.03
CA VAL A 67 -14.48 -2.78 -5.18
C VAL A 67 -15.71 -3.40 -5.83
N SER A 68 -16.50 -4.13 -5.04
CA SER A 68 -17.83 -4.61 -5.44
C SER A 68 -18.79 -4.39 -4.30
N ARG A 69 -20.00 -3.91 -4.61
CA ARG A 69 -21.00 -3.54 -3.59
C ARG A 69 -20.40 -2.68 -2.46
N TRP A 70 -19.47 -1.79 -2.82
CA TRP A 70 -18.71 -0.93 -1.91
C TRP A 70 -17.81 -1.62 -0.89
N VAL A 71 -17.50 -2.90 -1.09
CA VAL A 71 -16.55 -3.65 -0.28
C VAL A 71 -15.23 -3.81 -1.04
N SER A 72 -14.11 -3.45 -0.42
CA SER A 72 -12.78 -3.50 -1.05
C SER A 72 -12.01 -4.80 -0.82
N TRP A 73 -11.27 -5.23 -1.83
CA TRP A 73 -10.35 -6.37 -1.80
C TRP A 73 -9.14 -6.15 -2.72
N HIS A 74 -8.11 -7.00 -2.55
CA HIS A 74 -6.70 -6.70 -2.85
C HIS A 74 -6.13 -5.66 -1.88
N GLY A 75 -5.37 -4.65 -2.35
CA GLY A 75 -4.79 -3.66 -1.47
C GLY A 75 -3.47 -3.11 -1.98
N VAL A 76 -2.47 -3.16 -1.11
CA VAL A 76 -1.13 -2.59 -1.34
C VAL A 76 -0.08 -3.68 -1.37
N ALA A 77 0.97 -3.50 -2.17
CA ALA A 77 2.16 -4.34 -2.17
C ALA A 77 3.38 -3.43 -2.00
N ILE A 78 4.12 -3.59 -0.91
CA ILE A 78 5.30 -2.80 -0.57
C ILE A 78 6.54 -3.66 -0.81
N ASN A 79 7.50 -3.13 -1.57
CA ASN A 79 8.74 -3.81 -1.87
C ASN A 79 9.71 -3.72 -0.68
N LEU A 80 9.64 -4.68 0.24
CA LEU A 80 10.63 -4.77 1.33
C LEU A 80 11.96 -5.32 0.80
N ASP A 81 11.94 -6.57 0.36
CA ASP A 81 13.12 -7.29 -0.13
C ASP A 81 12.79 -8.30 -1.26
N PRO A 82 12.16 -7.87 -2.36
CA PRO A 82 11.95 -8.75 -3.51
C PRO A 82 13.24 -8.93 -4.30
N ASN A 83 13.32 -10.02 -5.07
CA ASN A 83 14.30 -10.13 -6.14
C ASN A 83 13.97 -9.10 -7.24
N MET A 84 14.80 -8.08 -7.38
CA MET A 84 14.55 -6.99 -8.33
C MET A 84 14.57 -7.46 -9.80
N ALA A 85 15.25 -8.56 -10.11
CA ALA A 85 15.29 -9.11 -11.47
C ALA A 85 13.92 -9.64 -11.94
N ASP A 86 13.02 -9.99 -11.03
CA ASP A 86 11.67 -10.47 -11.38
C ASP A 86 10.85 -9.39 -12.08
N PHE A 87 11.18 -8.10 -11.87
CA PHE A 87 10.52 -6.98 -12.53
C PHE A 87 10.96 -6.78 -13.98
N GLU A 88 12.10 -7.34 -14.40
CA GLU A 88 12.60 -7.23 -15.79
C GLU A 88 11.73 -8.00 -16.79
N GLY A 89 11.03 -9.04 -16.32
CA GLY A 89 10.13 -9.86 -17.13
C GLY A 89 8.77 -9.21 -17.41
N ILE A 90 8.47 -8.05 -16.82
CA ILE A 90 7.19 -7.36 -16.96
C ILE A 90 7.40 -5.88 -17.30
N VAL A 91 6.32 -5.19 -17.69
CA VAL A 91 6.29 -3.72 -17.69
C VAL A 91 5.56 -3.29 -16.42
N PRO A 92 6.28 -2.93 -15.33
CA PRO A 92 5.65 -2.64 -14.05
C PRO A 92 4.69 -1.46 -14.20
N CYS A 93 3.45 -1.65 -13.77
CA CYS A 93 2.41 -0.61 -13.80
C CYS A 93 2.17 0.02 -15.20
N GLY A 94 2.55 -0.66 -16.28
CA GLY A 94 2.34 -0.19 -17.66
C GLY A 94 3.25 0.95 -18.11
N ILE A 95 4.24 1.36 -17.31
CA ILE A 95 5.13 2.49 -17.60
C ILE A 95 6.58 1.99 -17.63
N ARG A 96 7.27 2.22 -18.75
CA ARG A 96 8.67 1.76 -18.95
C ARG A 96 9.72 2.76 -18.46
N GLU A 97 9.31 4.00 -18.26
CA GLU A 97 10.21 5.14 -18.03
C GLU A 97 10.74 5.21 -16.59
N PHE A 98 10.08 4.53 -15.65
CA PHE A 98 10.42 4.59 -14.24
C PHE A 98 10.78 3.23 -13.67
N GLY A 99 11.74 3.24 -12.75
CA GLY A 99 12.20 2.05 -12.05
C GLY A 99 11.27 1.62 -10.92
N VAL A 100 11.61 0.45 -10.37
CA VAL A 100 11.11 -0.03 -9.09
C VAL A 100 12.24 -0.06 -8.07
N THR A 101 11.89 0.12 -6.81
CA THR A 101 12.83 0.08 -5.70
C THR A 101 12.31 -0.80 -4.57
N SER A 102 13.14 -0.97 -3.54
CA SER A 102 12.81 -1.69 -2.33
C SER A 102 13.57 -1.13 -1.13
N PHE A 103 13.17 -1.51 0.08
CA PHE A 103 13.94 -1.17 1.30
C PHE A 103 15.39 -1.66 1.16
N ARG A 104 15.59 -2.91 0.73
CA ARG A 104 16.94 -3.45 0.52
C ARG A 104 17.74 -2.63 -0.50
N LYS A 105 17.14 -2.24 -1.62
CA LYS A 105 17.83 -1.45 -2.66
C LYS A 105 18.24 -0.06 -2.15
N LEU A 106 17.41 0.54 -1.29
CA LEU A 106 17.73 1.80 -0.60
C LEU A 106 18.79 1.64 0.50
N GLY A 107 19.22 0.41 0.80
CA GLY A 107 20.26 0.11 1.79
C GLY A 107 19.74 -0.12 3.21
N LEU A 108 18.43 -0.30 3.37
CA LEU A 108 17.78 -0.58 4.65
C LEU A 108 17.66 -2.09 4.87
N SER A 109 17.92 -2.54 6.09
CA SER A 109 17.67 -3.90 6.54
C SER A 109 16.50 -3.86 7.50
N THR A 110 15.31 -4.19 7.01
CA THR A 110 14.06 -4.16 7.77
C THR A 110 13.36 -5.52 7.63
N THR A 111 12.68 -5.94 8.67
CA THR A 111 11.90 -7.17 8.71
C THR A 111 10.43 -6.92 8.35
N MET A 112 9.73 -7.97 7.92
CA MET A 112 8.28 -7.91 7.71
C MET A 112 7.54 -7.45 8.98
N GLN A 113 7.97 -7.92 10.15
CA GLN A 113 7.34 -7.57 11.43
C GLN A 113 7.49 -6.08 11.77
N GLU A 114 8.65 -5.49 11.52
CA GLU A 114 8.86 -4.05 11.72
C GLU A 114 7.99 -3.23 10.74
N LEU A 115 7.91 -3.64 9.47
CA LEU A 115 7.05 -3.00 8.49
C LEU A 115 5.57 -3.12 8.88
N ASP A 116 5.12 -4.31 9.29
CA ASP A 116 3.75 -4.55 9.77
C ASP A 116 3.42 -3.65 10.98
N HIS A 117 4.37 -3.48 11.89
CA HIS A 117 4.21 -2.59 13.04
C HIS A 117 4.05 -1.12 12.63
N ALA A 118 4.91 -0.64 11.72
CA ALA A 118 4.81 0.73 11.20
C ALA A 118 3.48 0.98 10.46
N LEU A 119 3.02 -0.01 9.68
CA LEU A 119 1.73 0.02 9.01
C LEU A 119 0.56 0.08 10.02
N ALA A 120 0.59 -0.77 11.05
CA ALA A 120 -0.43 -0.77 12.09
C ALA A 120 -0.49 0.55 12.86
N GLN A 121 0.67 1.11 13.22
CA GLN A 121 0.77 2.42 13.90
C GLN A 121 0.24 3.57 13.04
N SER A 122 0.52 3.54 11.74
CA SER A 122 0.12 4.60 10.80
C SER A 122 -1.36 4.55 10.40
N TRP A 123 -2.03 3.41 10.61
CA TRP A 123 -3.40 3.19 10.16
C TRP A 123 -4.39 4.15 10.80
N ALA A 124 -4.35 4.31 12.12
CA ALA A 124 -5.31 5.13 12.86
C ALA A 124 -5.31 6.59 12.39
N ASN A 125 -4.14 7.12 12.03
CA ASN A 125 -3.99 8.49 11.52
C ASN A 125 -4.69 8.68 10.17
N THR A 126 -4.86 7.61 9.38
CA THR A 126 -5.45 7.67 8.04
C THR A 126 -6.93 7.27 8.04
N PHE A 127 -7.29 6.20 8.76
CA PHE A 127 -8.62 5.58 8.69
C PHE A 127 -9.43 5.71 9.99
N GLY A 128 -8.87 6.33 11.04
CA GLY A 128 -9.58 6.61 12.29
C GLY A 128 -10.00 5.37 13.09
N SER A 129 -9.48 4.19 12.76
CA SER A 129 -9.78 2.91 13.41
C SER A 129 -8.48 2.18 13.76
N VAL A 130 -8.58 0.97 14.32
CA VAL A 130 -7.46 0.04 14.46
C VAL A 130 -7.77 -1.18 13.60
N PRO A 131 -6.83 -1.68 12.78
CA PRO A 131 -7.06 -2.92 12.03
C PRO A 131 -7.28 -4.08 12.99
N SER A 132 -8.31 -4.90 12.73
CA SER A 132 -8.50 -6.18 13.41
C SER A 132 -8.11 -7.33 12.50
N ALA A 133 -7.68 -8.44 13.09
CA ALA A 133 -7.52 -9.69 12.36
C ALA A 133 -8.85 -10.10 11.72
N LEU A 134 -8.79 -10.73 10.53
CA LEU A 134 -9.97 -11.39 9.96
C LEU A 134 -10.46 -12.42 10.98
N GLN A 135 -11.70 -12.26 11.44
CA GLN A 135 -12.35 -13.29 12.23
C GLN A 135 -12.65 -14.47 11.29
N GLU A 136 -12.28 -15.69 11.69
CA GLU A 136 -12.76 -16.89 11.02
C GLU A 136 -14.29 -16.91 11.12
N VAL A 137 -14.95 -16.75 9.98
CA VAL A 137 -16.39 -16.97 9.90
C VAL A 137 -16.57 -18.48 9.87
N ALA A 138 -17.14 -19.07 10.93
CA ALA A 138 -17.51 -20.47 10.93
C ALA A 138 -18.38 -20.73 9.71
N VAL A 139 -17.90 -21.57 8.78
CA VAL A 139 -18.68 -22.02 7.63
C VAL A 139 -19.82 -22.86 8.20
N THR A 140 -21.02 -22.28 8.31
CA THR A 140 -22.23 -23.06 8.50
C THR A 140 -22.41 -23.88 7.22
N GLN A 141 -22.19 -25.19 7.31
CA GLN A 141 -22.58 -26.11 6.26
C GLN A 141 -24.10 -25.97 6.09
N ASP A 142 -24.53 -25.49 4.92
CA ASP A 142 -25.93 -25.60 4.52
C ASP A 142 -26.28 -27.09 4.50
N PRO A 143 -27.38 -27.52 5.15
CA PRO A 143 -27.87 -28.87 4.98
C PRO A 143 -28.47 -29.00 3.56
N ASP A 144 -27.91 -29.92 2.78
CA ASP A 144 -28.45 -30.37 1.48
C ASP A 144 -29.94 -30.78 1.56
#